data_AF-A0AAD1M2C7-F1
#
_entry.id   AF-A0AAD1M2C7-F1
#
_cell.length_a   1.000
_cell.length_b   1.000
_cell.length_c   1.000
_cell.angle_alpha   90.00
_cell.angle_beta   90.00
_cell.angle_gamma   90.00
#
_symmetry.space_group_name_H-M   'P 1'
#
loop_
_entity.id
_entity.type
_entity.pdbx_description
1 polymer ?
#
loop_
_entity_poly.entity_id
_entity_poly.type
_entity_poly.pdbx_seq_one_letter_code
_entity_poly.pdbx_strand_id
1 'polypeptide(L)'
;MRHYYSVDTIREAEAPLLASLPEGTLMRRAAFGLATAIVRELTARTGAVVGRRVCAVVGSGDNGGDALWAATFLRRRGAAADAVLLNPERTHRKALAAFTKAGGRVVERVATTTDLVIDGVVGLAAPGRCVRRPPRSLPRSMPPGSRWSPWISPAASTRTPARSPAQPCMPR
;
A
#
# COMPACT_ATOMS: atom_id res chain seq x y z
N MET A 1 -9.31 22.50 6.65
CA MET A 1 -8.22 22.83 5.70
C MET A 1 -7.39 21.57 5.45
N ARG A 2 -6.90 21.35 4.22
CA ARG A 2 -5.95 20.27 3.89
C ARG A 2 -4.61 20.92 3.56
N HIS A 3 -3.57 20.54 4.29
CA HIS A 3 -2.19 20.97 4.06
C HIS A 3 -1.45 19.91 3.24
N TYR A 4 -0.59 20.35 2.33
CA TYR A 4 0.26 19.49 1.51
C TYR A 4 1.70 19.94 1.70
N TYR A 5 2.60 18.98 1.90
CA TYR A 5 4.03 19.22 2.08
C TYR A 5 4.80 18.58 0.93
N SER A 6 5.93 19.17 0.55
CA SER A 6 6.83 18.53 -0.39
C SER A 6 7.46 17.29 0.26
N VAL A 7 7.94 16.36 -0.56
CA VAL A 7 8.63 15.16 -0.06
C VAL A 7 9.87 15.54 0.75
N ASP A 8 10.61 16.56 0.32
CA ASP A 8 11.82 17.00 1.01
C ASP A 8 11.49 17.65 2.35
N THR A 9 10.42 18.44 2.45
CA THR A 9 9.93 18.96 3.74
C THR A 9 9.55 17.83 4.70
N ILE A 10 8.93 16.75 4.22
CA ILE A 10 8.63 15.58 5.05
C ILE A 10 9.93 14.90 5.52
N ARG A 11 10.89 14.70 4.61
CA ARG A 11 12.19 14.09 4.95
C ARG A 11 12.99 14.90 5.97
N GLU A 12 13.04 16.20 5.79
CA GLU A 12 13.71 17.12 6.72
C GLU A 12 13.06 17.07 8.11
N ALA A 13 11.74 17.02 8.17
CA ALA A 13 11.01 16.89 9.43
C ALA A 13 11.22 15.50 10.09
N GLU A 14 11.39 14.43 9.31
CA GLU A 14 11.59 13.08 9.82
C GLU A 14 13.05 12.78 10.21
N ALA A 15 14.03 13.48 9.63
CA ALA A 15 15.46 13.20 9.84
C ALA A 15 15.90 13.23 11.32
N PRO A 16 15.49 14.19 12.18
CA PRO A 16 15.84 14.17 13.60
C PRO A 16 15.23 12.99 14.36
N LEU A 17 14.05 12.52 13.95
CA LEU A 17 13.38 11.36 14.55
C LEU A 17 14.06 10.06 14.12
N LEU A 18 14.51 9.95 12.87
CA LEU A 18 15.28 8.81 12.39
C LEU A 18 16.61 8.70 13.14
N ALA A 19 17.24 9.81 13.48
CA ALA A 19 18.51 9.84 14.22
C ALA A 19 18.36 9.47 15.71
N SER A 20 17.21 9.75 16.32
CA SER A 20 17.00 9.60 17.77
C SER A 20 16.26 8.32 18.19
N LEU A 21 15.57 7.65 17.26
CA LEU A 21 14.78 6.45 17.56
C LEU A 21 15.52 5.16 17.16
N PRO A 22 15.25 4.03 17.85
CA PRO A 22 15.75 2.74 17.40
C PRO A 22 15.34 2.46 15.97
N GLU A 23 16.24 1.84 15.21
CA GLU A 23 16.06 1.57 13.78
C GLU A 23 14.72 0.86 13.49
N GLY A 24 14.01 1.34 12.47
CA GLY A 24 12.71 0.80 12.04
C GLY A 24 11.53 1.18 12.94
N THR A 25 11.70 2.01 13.98
CA THR A 25 10.58 2.48 14.81
C THR A 25 9.58 3.31 14.02
N LEU A 26 10.05 4.26 13.20
CA LEU A 26 9.17 5.08 12.36
C LEU A 26 8.42 4.23 11.33
N MET A 27 9.11 3.32 10.65
CA MET A 27 8.47 2.37 9.71
C MET A 27 7.37 1.55 10.39
N ARG A 28 7.63 0.97 11.58
CA ARG A 28 6.60 0.23 12.31
C ARG A 28 5.40 1.10 12.69
N ARG A 29 5.61 2.38 13.03
CA ARG A 29 4.54 3.34 13.32
C ARG A 29 3.74 3.67 12.06
N ALA A 30 4.40 3.98 10.94
CA ALA A 30 3.75 4.21 9.65
C ALA A 30 2.92 3.00 9.21
N ALA A 31 3.52 1.80 9.25
CA ALA A 31 2.87 0.55 8.95
C ALA A 31 1.67 0.23 9.87
N PHE A 32 1.70 0.67 11.13
CA PHE A 32 0.56 0.51 12.04
C PHE A 32 -0.62 1.40 11.64
N GLY A 33 -0.34 2.64 11.23
CA GLY A 33 -1.33 3.52 10.62
C GLY A 33 -1.96 2.89 9.36
N LEU A 34 -1.13 2.35 8.48
CA LEU A 34 -1.57 1.62 7.29
C LEU A 34 -2.44 0.41 7.65
N ALA A 35 -2.01 -0.42 8.61
CA ALA A 35 -2.78 -1.58 9.07
C ALA A 35 -4.14 -1.17 9.63
N THR A 36 -4.21 -0.05 10.35
CA THR A 36 -5.47 0.49 10.87
C THR A 36 -6.42 0.88 9.73
N ALA A 37 -5.92 1.51 8.68
CA ALA A 37 -6.72 1.83 7.49
C ALA A 37 -7.20 0.55 6.77
N ILE A 38 -6.33 -0.45 6.62
CA ILE A 38 -6.68 -1.74 6.01
C ILE A 38 -7.74 -2.47 6.83
N VAL A 39 -7.62 -2.50 8.16
CA VAL A 39 -8.63 -3.13 9.04
C VAL A 39 -10.00 -2.49 8.82
N ARG A 40 -10.08 -1.16 8.72
CA ARG A 40 -11.34 -0.44 8.47
C ARG A 40 -11.92 -0.84 7.13
N GLU A 41 -11.12 -0.84 6.06
CA GLU A 41 -11.58 -1.23 4.72
C GLU A 41 -12.01 -2.70 4.65
N LEU A 42 -11.21 -3.60 5.20
CA LEU A 42 -11.46 -5.03 5.17
C LEU A 42 -12.73 -5.38 5.95
N THR A 43 -12.94 -4.75 7.11
CA THR A 43 -14.18 -4.89 7.90
C THR A 43 -15.37 -4.34 7.14
N ALA A 44 -15.25 -3.15 6.52
CA ALA A 44 -16.35 -2.55 5.77
C ALA A 44 -16.78 -3.43 4.57
N ARG A 45 -15.84 -4.15 3.95
CA ARG A 45 -16.11 -5.01 2.78
C ARG A 45 -16.58 -6.42 3.14
N THR A 46 -16.06 -6.99 4.22
CA THR A 46 -16.21 -8.43 4.51
C THR A 46 -16.80 -8.73 5.88
N GLY A 47 -17.14 -7.70 6.65
CA GLY A 47 -17.71 -7.77 7.99
C GLY A 47 -16.73 -8.11 9.12
N ALA A 48 -15.50 -8.54 8.80
CA ALA A 48 -14.51 -8.94 9.81
C ALA A 48 -13.08 -8.90 9.28
N VAL A 49 -12.10 -9.05 10.17
CA VAL A 49 -10.67 -9.27 9.82
C VAL A 49 -10.27 -10.74 9.96
N VAL A 50 -10.80 -11.42 10.98
CA VAL A 50 -10.46 -12.81 11.27
C VAL A 50 -10.95 -13.71 10.13
N GLY A 51 -10.09 -14.63 9.68
CA GLY A 51 -10.40 -15.57 8.60
C GLY A 51 -10.33 -14.96 7.19
N ARG A 52 -10.05 -13.66 7.06
CA ARG A 52 -9.85 -12.99 5.77
C ARG A 52 -8.44 -13.13 5.27
N ARG A 53 -8.24 -13.02 3.95
CA ARG A 53 -6.93 -13.12 3.30
C ARG A 53 -6.52 -11.80 2.69
N VAL A 54 -5.35 -11.32 3.09
CA VAL A 54 -4.70 -10.16 2.49
C VAL A 54 -3.42 -10.57 1.77
N CYS A 55 -3.08 -9.88 0.69
CA CYS A 55 -1.83 -10.09 -0.03
C CYS A 55 -1.06 -8.78 -0.17
N ALA A 56 0.19 -8.73 0.27
CA ALA A 56 1.07 -7.60 0.01
C ALA A 56 1.83 -7.81 -1.30
N VAL A 57 1.80 -6.83 -2.20
CA VAL A 57 2.70 -6.78 -3.37
C VAL A 57 3.86 -5.86 -3.01
N VAL A 58 5.04 -6.42 -2.86
CA VAL A 58 6.16 -5.78 -2.15
C VAL A 58 7.21 -5.33 -3.15
N GLY A 59 7.35 -4.02 -3.30
CA GLY A 59 8.43 -3.39 -4.05
C GLY A 59 9.72 -3.28 -3.24
N SER A 60 10.73 -2.67 -3.84
CA SER A 60 11.98 -2.34 -3.15
C SER A 60 11.83 -1.12 -2.24
N GLY A 61 12.53 -1.10 -1.11
CA GLY A 61 12.63 0.05 -0.22
C GLY A 61 11.53 0.13 0.85
N ASP A 62 11.31 1.32 1.40
CA ASP A 62 10.56 1.51 2.64
C ASP A 62 9.07 1.17 2.53
N ASN A 63 8.41 1.44 1.40
CA ASN A 63 6.99 1.07 1.22
C ASN A 63 6.77 -0.44 1.19
N GLY A 64 7.74 -1.18 0.65
CA GLY A 64 7.74 -2.63 0.74
C GLY A 64 7.87 -3.08 2.19
N GLY A 65 8.72 -2.39 2.97
CA GLY A 65 8.82 -2.56 4.41
C GLY A 65 7.51 -2.28 5.15
N ASP A 66 6.85 -1.16 4.85
CA ASP A 66 5.57 -0.79 5.45
C ASP A 66 4.47 -1.80 5.12
N ALA A 67 4.39 -2.24 3.87
CA ALA A 67 3.42 -3.25 3.44
C ALA A 67 3.62 -4.59 4.18
N LEU A 68 4.88 -5.03 4.34
CA LEU A 68 5.21 -6.25 5.09
C LEU A 68 4.90 -6.12 6.59
N TRP A 69 5.21 -4.98 7.21
CA TRP A 69 4.85 -4.72 8.61
C TRP A 69 3.33 -4.66 8.80
N ALA A 70 2.61 -3.99 7.90
CA ALA A 70 1.15 -3.94 7.95
C ALA A 70 0.53 -5.34 7.80
N ALA A 71 1.01 -6.13 6.85
CA ALA A 71 0.60 -7.53 6.68
C ALA A 71 0.92 -8.38 7.92
N THR A 72 2.05 -8.12 8.58
CA THR A 72 2.43 -8.76 9.86
C THR A 72 1.42 -8.45 10.96
N PHE A 73 0.98 -7.19 11.08
CA PHE A 73 -0.02 -6.80 12.08
C PHE A 73 -1.38 -7.44 11.81
N LEU A 74 -1.81 -7.48 10.53
CA LEU A 74 -3.04 -8.16 10.13
C LEU A 74 -2.98 -9.67 10.41
N ARG A 75 -1.83 -10.30 10.13
CA ARG A 75 -1.59 -11.72 10.42
C ARG A 75 -1.74 -12.05 11.90
N ARG A 76 -1.20 -11.20 12.76
CA ARG A 76 -1.33 -11.31 14.23
C ARG A 76 -2.77 -11.09 14.72
N ARG A 77 -3.60 -10.41 13.92
CA ARG A 77 -5.02 -10.16 14.21
C ARG A 77 -5.96 -11.24 13.63
N GLY A 78 -5.41 -12.33 13.09
CA GLY A 78 -6.18 -13.49 12.64
C GLY A 78 -6.56 -13.49 11.15
N ALA A 79 -6.05 -12.54 10.36
CA ALA A 79 -6.10 -12.66 8.90
C ALA A 79 -5.04 -13.64 8.39
N ALA A 80 -5.29 -14.35 7.30
CA ALA A 80 -4.24 -14.95 6.48
C ALA A 80 -3.51 -13.84 5.73
N ALA A 81 -2.18 -13.90 5.68
CA ALA A 81 -1.38 -12.89 5.01
C ALA A 81 -0.34 -13.55 4.10
N ASP A 82 -0.40 -13.21 2.82
CA ASP A 82 0.55 -13.64 1.81
C ASP A 82 1.33 -12.43 1.27
N ALA A 83 2.51 -12.64 0.70
CA ALA A 83 3.34 -11.58 0.12
C ALA A 83 3.97 -12.02 -1.20
N VAL A 84 3.84 -11.19 -2.24
CA VAL A 84 4.53 -11.32 -3.53
C VAL A 84 5.69 -10.34 -3.54
N LEU A 85 6.93 -10.84 -3.62
CA LEU A 85 8.12 -10.02 -3.66
C LEU A 85 8.51 -9.72 -5.10
N LEU A 86 8.49 -8.45 -5.51
CA LEU A 86 8.87 -8.05 -6.88
C LEU A 86 10.39 -8.06 -7.09
N ASN A 87 11.15 -7.84 -6.03
CA ASN A 87 12.61 -7.97 -6.01
C ASN A 87 13.05 -8.50 -4.64
N PRO A 88 13.20 -9.84 -4.48
CA PRO A 88 13.53 -10.46 -3.21
C PRO A 88 14.84 -9.94 -2.59
N GLU A 89 15.86 -9.68 -3.40
CA GLU A 89 17.19 -9.24 -2.94
C GLU A 89 17.17 -7.84 -2.32
N ARG A 90 16.27 -6.98 -2.84
CA ARG A 90 16.09 -5.60 -2.37
C ARG A 90 14.90 -5.42 -1.42
N THR A 91 14.27 -6.52 -1.00
CA THR A 91 13.17 -6.50 -0.04
C THR A 91 13.69 -6.14 1.34
N HIS A 92 12.91 -5.37 2.10
CA HIS A 92 13.28 -4.94 3.44
C HIS A 92 13.41 -6.13 4.42
N ARG A 93 14.65 -6.58 4.65
CA ARG A 93 14.98 -7.85 5.33
C ARG A 93 14.33 -8.00 6.72
N LYS A 94 14.37 -6.95 7.55
CA LYS A 94 13.79 -6.98 8.90
C LYS A 94 12.26 -7.12 8.86
N ALA A 95 11.60 -6.51 7.88
CA ALA A 95 10.15 -6.60 7.74
C ALA A 95 9.74 -7.97 7.20
N LEU A 96 10.50 -8.53 6.26
CA LEU A 96 10.29 -9.88 5.74
C LEU A 96 10.48 -10.95 6.83
N ALA A 97 11.52 -10.81 7.65
CA ALA A 97 11.75 -11.69 8.79
C ALA A 97 10.60 -11.62 9.83
N ALA A 98 10.10 -10.42 10.11
CA ALA A 98 8.96 -10.25 11.01
C ALA A 98 7.67 -10.87 10.45
N PHE A 99 7.42 -10.70 9.15
CA PHE A 99 6.28 -11.25 8.44
C PHE A 99 6.27 -12.77 8.44
N THR A 100 7.40 -13.38 8.06
CA THR A 100 7.56 -14.84 8.05
C THR A 100 7.48 -15.42 9.48
N LYS A 101 8.11 -14.77 10.47
CA LYS A 101 8.00 -15.16 11.89
C LYS A 101 6.56 -15.11 12.42
N ALA A 102 5.73 -14.20 11.91
CA ALA A 102 4.31 -14.14 12.27
C ALA A 102 3.44 -15.20 11.55
N GLY A 103 4.05 -16.05 10.72
CA GLY A 103 3.34 -17.07 9.93
C GLY A 103 2.71 -16.51 8.65
N GLY A 104 3.21 -15.39 8.14
CA GLY A 104 2.92 -14.93 6.79
C GLY A 104 3.68 -15.76 5.75
N ARG A 105 3.13 -15.90 4.54
CA ARG A 105 3.72 -16.73 3.48
C ARG A 105 4.19 -15.90 2.30
N VAL A 106 5.37 -16.20 1.78
CA VAL A 106 5.82 -15.65 0.50
C VAL A 106 5.26 -16.53 -0.61
N VAL A 107 4.63 -15.91 -1.62
CA VAL A 107 3.99 -16.58 -2.75
C VAL A 107 4.40 -15.92 -4.05
N GLU A 108 4.32 -16.66 -5.16
CA GLU A 108 4.71 -16.15 -6.49
C GLU A 108 3.67 -15.19 -7.08
N ARG A 109 2.39 -15.38 -6.72
CA ARG A 109 1.26 -14.63 -7.29
C ARG A 109 0.17 -14.40 -6.25
N VAL A 110 -0.60 -13.34 -6.47
CA VAL A 110 -1.79 -13.03 -5.66
C VAL A 110 -2.84 -14.12 -5.91
N ALA A 111 -3.31 -14.75 -4.83
CA ALA A 111 -4.38 -15.74 -4.93
C ALA A 111 -5.70 -15.09 -5.33
N THR A 112 -6.52 -15.76 -6.14
CA THR A 112 -7.86 -15.29 -6.52
C THR A 112 -8.81 -15.16 -5.33
N THR A 113 -8.53 -15.88 -4.24
CA THR A 113 -9.27 -15.83 -2.97
C THR A 113 -8.80 -14.69 -2.04
N THR A 114 -8.00 -13.75 -2.54
CA THR A 114 -7.52 -12.61 -1.74
C THR A 114 -8.63 -11.57 -1.61
N ASP A 115 -8.98 -11.20 -0.38
CA ASP A 115 -10.01 -10.20 -0.10
C ASP A 115 -9.50 -8.77 -0.34
N LEU A 116 -8.21 -8.51 -0.08
CA LEU A 116 -7.60 -7.19 -0.24
C LEU A 116 -6.11 -7.26 -0.58
N VAL A 117 -5.67 -6.40 -1.52
CA VAL A 117 -4.26 -6.27 -1.90
C VAL A 117 -3.65 -4.98 -1.36
N ILE A 118 -2.48 -5.11 -0.72
CA ILE A 118 -1.67 -4.01 -0.21
C ILE A 118 -0.59 -3.69 -1.26
N ASP A 119 -0.63 -2.49 -1.82
CA ASP A 119 0.33 -2.06 -2.85
C ASP A 119 1.57 -1.43 -2.24
N GLY A 120 2.61 -2.22 -1.99
CA GLY A 120 3.90 -1.76 -1.50
C GLY A 120 4.93 -1.45 -2.60
N VAL A 121 4.50 -1.18 -3.85
CA VAL A 121 5.41 -1.10 -5.00
C VAL A 121 6.11 0.26 -5.13
N VAL A 122 5.37 1.37 -5.00
CA VAL A 122 5.92 2.73 -5.17
C VAL A 122 5.51 3.60 -3.99
N GLY A 123 6.48 4.35 -3.45
CA GLY A 123 6.25 5.38 -2.44
C GLY A 123 6.46 6.78 -2.98
N LEU A 124 6.17 7.75 -2.11
CA LEU A 124 6.33 9.18 -2.37
C LEU A 124 7.76 9.57 -2.78
N ALA A 125 8.76 8.74 -2.47
CA ALA A 125 10.18 8.99 -2.68
C ALA A 125 10.74 8.55 -4.04
N ALA A 126 9.96 7.96 -4.96
CA ALA A 126 10.50 7.49 -6.24
C ALA A 126 10.56 8.63 -7.27
N PRO A 127 11.75 9.16 -7.65
CA PRO A 127 11.84 10.10 -8.75
C PRO A 127 11.56 9.35 -10.07
N GLY A 128 10.59 9.83 -10.84
CA GLY A 128 10.48 9.52 -12.28
C GLY A 128 10.04 8.11 -12.69
N ARG A 129 9.51 7.27 -11.80
CA ARG A 129 8.89 5.99 -12.20
C ARG A 129 7.37 6.03 -12.05
N CYS A 130 6.71 6.64 -13.02
CA CYS A 130 5.35 6.24 -13.35
C CYS A 130 5.39 4.77 -13.77
N VAL A 131 4.72 3.88 -13.04
CA VAL A 131 4.50 2.51 -13.50
C VAL A 131 3.77 2.62 -14.84
N ARG A 132 4.44 2.25 -15.93
CA ARG A 132 3.80 2.07 -17.23
C ARG A 132 2.75 0.98 -17.05
N ARG A 133 1.50 1.30 -17.41
CA ARG A 133 0.34 0.40 -17.35
C ARG A 133 0.73 -0.99 -17.87
N PRO A 134 0.43 -2.09 -17.15
CA PRO A 134 0.72 -3.43 -17.65
C PRO A 134 -0.05 -3.67 -18.97
N PRO A 135 0.50 -4.50 -19.89
CA PRO A 135 -0.11 -4.78 -21.17
C PRO A 135 -1.52 -5.37 -21.01
N ARG A 136 -2.39 -4.94 -21.92
CA ARG A 136 -3.83 -5.12 -21.92
C ARG A 136 -4.19 -6.54 -22.34
N SER A 137 -4.11 -7.52 -21.45
CA SER A 137 -4.62 -8.86 -21.74
C SER A 137 -5.12 -9.58 -20.49
N LEU A 138 -6.33 -9.24 -20.05
CA LEU A 138 -7.25 -10.11 -19.29
C LEU A 138 -8.70 -9.65 -19.60
N PRO A 139 -9.68 -10.57 -19.66
CA PRO A 139 -10.95 -10.34 -20.34
C PRO A 139 -11.83 -9.30 -19.62
N ARG A 140 -12.41 -8.44 -20.46
CA ARG A 140 -13.22 -7.28 -20.07
C ARG A 140 -14.69 -7.69 -20.03
N SER A 141 -15.16 -8.15 -18.88
CA SER A 141 -16.59 -8.17 -18.60
C SER A 141 -16.84 -7.68 -17.18
N MET A 142 -17.16 -6.39 -17.07
CA MET A 142 -17.62 -5.73 -15.86
C MET A 142 -18.99 -5.12 -16.17
N PRO A 143 -20.04 -5.37 -15.36
CA PRO A 143 -21.32 -4.69 -15.52
C PRO A 143 -21.20 -3.20 -15.10
N PRO A 144 -21.96 -2.29 -15.72
CA PRO A 144 -21.87 -0.86 -15.43
C PRO A 144 -22.49 -0.52 -14.07
N GLY A 145 -21.85 0.37 -13.30
CA GLY A 145 -22.37 0.91 -12.02
C GLY A 145 -21.41 0.80 -10.83
N SER A 146 -20.19 0.32 -11.04
CA SER A 146 -19.39 -0.27 -9.98
C SER A 146 -18.10 0.56 -9.78
N ARG A 147 -18.07 1.46 -8.78
CA ARG A 147 -16.88 2.27 -8.41
C ARG A 147 -15.95 1.45 -7.49
N TRP A 148 -15.34 0.39 -8.01
CA TRP A 148 -14.50 -0.53 -7.22
C TRP A 148 -13.01 -0.31 -7.47
N SER A 149 -12.21 -0.41 -6.42
CA SER A 149 -10.76 -0.63 -6.54
C SER A 149 -10.29 -1.57 -5.43
N PRO A 150 -9.67 -2.72 -5.76
CA PRO A 150 -9.19 -3.71 -4.79
C PRO A 150 -7.81 -3.39 -4.17
N TRP A 151 -7.30 -2.17 -4.42
CA TRP A 151 -5.93 -1.77 -4.07
C TRP A 151 -5.95 -0.68 -2.98
N ILE A 152 -5.17 -0.88 -1.92
CA ILE A 152 -4.78 0.18 -0.99
C ILE A 152 -3.29 0.41 -1.14
N SER A 153 -2.90 1.62 -1.55
CA SER A 153 -1.49 2.04 -1.55
C SER A 153 -1.17 2.80 -0.26
N PRO A 154 -0.04 2.52 0.41
CA PRO A 154 0.43 3.22 1.62
C PRO A 154 0.52 4.74 1.45
N ALA A 155 0.83 5.19 0.24
CA ALA A 155 0.96 6.60 -0.10
C ALA A 155 -0.34 7.29 -0.56
N ALA A 156 -1.44 6.55 -0.78
CA ALA A 156 -2.64 7.08 -1.42
C ALA A 156 -3.71 7.48 -0.40
N SER A 157 -3.48 8.55 0.38
CA SER A 157 -4.53 9.18 1.20
C SER A 157 -5.17 10.42 0.55
N THR A 158 -4.81 10.77 -0.69
CA THR A 158 -5.40 11.92 -1.39
C THR A 158 -6.03 11.52 -2.72
N ARG A 159 -7.34 11.27 -2.66
CA ARG A 159 -8.20 11.16 -3.86
C ARG A 159 -8.34 12.57 -4.46
N THR A 160 -7.70 12.85 -5.58
CA THR A 160 -7.87 14.10 -6.35
C THR A 160 -9.30 14.14 -6.92
N PRO A 161 -10.11 15.18 -6.68
CA PRO A 161 -11.31 15.39 -7.49
C PRO A 161 -10.87 15.79 -8.91
N ALA A 162 -11.45 15.15 -9.91
CA ALA A 162 -11.24 15.49 -11.31
C ALA A 162 -11.53 16.99 -11.52
N ARG A 163 -10.56 17.71 -12.10
CA ARG A 163 -10.79 19.05 -12.63
C ARG A 163 -11.87 18.93 -13.73
N SER A 164 -12.92 19.75 -13.63
CA SER A 164 -13.85 19.99 -14.74
C SER A 164 -13.09 20.43 -15.99
N PRO A 165 -13.49 20.00 -17.20
CA PRO A 165 -12.92 20.54 -18.42
C PRO A 165 -13.24 22.03 -18.53
N ALA A 166 -12.23 22.81 -18.91
CA ALA A 166 -12.31 24.25 -19.14
C ALA A 166 -13.42 24.60 -20.15
N GLN A 167 -14.20 25.64 -19.83
CA GLN A 167 -15.07 26.30 -20.79
C GLN A 167 -14.20 27.05 -21.83
N PRO A 168 -14.47 26.93 -23.15
CA PRO A 168 -13.78 27.71 -24.15
C PRO A 168 -14.28 29.17 -24.14
N CYS A 169 -13.34 30.13 -24.10
CA CYS A 169 -13.62 31.54 -24.36
C CYS A 169 -14.16 31.73 -25.77
N MET A 170 -15.33 32.37 -25.89
CA MET A 170 -15.82 32.93 -27.16
C MET A 170 -15.13 34.28 -27.43
N PRO A 171 -14.74 34.59 -28.68
CA PRO A 171 -14.28 35.92 -29.05
C PRO A 171 -15.46 36.89 -29.20
N ARG A 172 -15.17 38.18 -29.01
CA ARG A 172 -16.11 39.31 -29.05
C ARG A 172 -16.70 39.56 -30.43
#